data_AF-A0A382JHK3-F1
#
_entry.id   AF-A0A382JHK3-F1
#
_cell.length_a   1.000
_cell.length_b   1.000
_cell.length_c   1.000
_cell.angle_alpha   90.00
_cell.angle_beta   90.00
_cell.angle_gamma   90.00
#
_symmetry.space_group_name_H-M   'P 1'
#
loop_
_entity.id
_entity.type
_entity.pdbx_description
1 polymer ?
#
loop_
_entity_poly.entity_id
_entity_poly.type
_entity_poly.pdbx_seq_one_letter_code
_entity_poly.pdbx_strand_id
1 'polypeptide(L)'
;VFASDIDISAAEVYETNWGKPGGFEVLSDIRDIIDDVPSMDIICAGFPCQPFSKSGGQAGFEDQTRGTLFHDICYLAEKHSPAVMFLENVPNLVNHDGGNTFGVIESRVRELGYGFWWKILSPHKLGTPQIRTRVYMVCIRDDLIADREFTFPEESVDHELDVKSVLDGEVDEEYGISDEETLWIEMWDDFLKNVNTQTKLPGHPIWADFFLGCEPLPGNLQSLPLEGLRDRASEWGVDFDEDDEEEELVRKINLPDWKQDFIRKNRKLYRENSEFIDRWLVKWKVLEDDEEGNPVIILSRRKFEWQAGPDSRSNWENLMQFRPSGLRVKRPNYFPALVAITQTPIVGWLRRNITPKECARLQDF
;
A
#
# COMPACT_ATOMS: atom_id res chain seq x y z
N VAL A 1 20.64 20.35 10.61
CA VAL A 1 20.45 21.54 11.47
C VAL A 1 19.06 21.61 12.09
N PHE A 2 18.06 20.94 11.50
CA PHE A 2 16.67 20.96 11.93
C PHE A 2 15.96 19.70 11.42
N ALA A 3 14.92 19.23 12.12
CA ALA A 3 13.98 18.20 11.68
C ALA A 3 12.62 18.47 12.34
N SER A 4 11.52 18.13 11.67
CA SER A 4 10.16 18.31 12.17
C SER A 4 9.29 17.16 11.69
N ASP A 5 8.53 16.56 12.61
CA ASP A 5 7.47 15.61 12.34
C ASP A 5 6.35 15.80 13.36
N ILE A 6 5.08 15.77 12.92
CA ILE A 6 3.92 15.94 13.80
C ILE A 6 3.52 14.63 14.49
N ASP A 7 3.98 13.49 13.96
CA ASP A 7 3.72 12.19 14.54
C ASP A 7 4.67 11.91 15.71
N ILE A 8 4.08 11.61 16.88
CA ILE A 8 4.82 11.37 18.12
C ILE A 8 5.78 10.19 17.96
N SER A 9 5.33 9.09 17.33
CA SER A 9 6.16 7.88 17.20
C SER A 9 7.33 8.12 16.24
N ALA A 10 7.10 8.84 15.14
CA ALA A 10 8.15 9.21 14.19
C ALA A 10 9.21 10.11 14.84
N ALA A 11 8.77 11.14 15.57
CA ALA A 11 9.66 12.06 16.28
C ALA A 11 10.49 11.35 17.36
N GLU A 12 9.87 10.50 18.19
CA GLU A 12 10.56 9.72 19.23
C GLU A 12 11.63 8.80 18.63
N VAL A 13 11.29 8.07 17.55
CA VAL A 13 12.25 7.21 16.85
C VAL A 13 13.38 8.03 16.25
N TYR A 14 13.09 9.21 15.67
CA TYR A 14 14.11 10.08 15.13
C TYR A 14 15.09 10.55 16.23
N GLU A 15 14.57 11.12 17.32
CA GLU A 15 15.39 11.66 18.39
C GLU A 15 16.22 10.58 19.10
N THR A 16 15.69 9.37 19.22
CA THR A 16 16.43 8.23 19.77
C THR A 16 17.67 7.89 18.94
N ASN A 17 17.61 8.05 17.62
CA ASN A 17 18.69 7.68 16.70
C ASN A 17 19.65 8.83 16.37
N TRP A 18 19.12 10.06 16.23
CA TRP A 18 19.87 11.22 15.74
C TRP A 18 19.88 12.41 16.70
N GLY A 19 19.19 12.32 17.84
CA GLY A 19 19.04 13.42 18.79
C GLY A 19 18.18 14.56 18.25
N LYS A 20 18.42 15.77 18.79
CA LYS A 20 17.69 17.00 18.47
C LYS A 20 18.54 17.91 17.58
N PRO A 21 18.34 17.92 16.25
CA PRO A 21 19.18 18.70 15.35
C PRO A 21 19.08 20.19 15.68
N GLY A 22 20.22 20.83 15.93
CA GLY A 22 20.25 22.26 16.30
C GLY A 22 19.62 22.58 17.66
N GLY A 23 19.27 21.57 18.46
CA GLY A 23 18.57 21.73 19.74
C GLY A 23 17.05 21.90 19.61
N PHE A 24 16.48 21.76 18.41
CA PHE A 24 15.03 21.81 18.19
C PHE A 24 14.40 20.45 18.51
N GLU A 25 13.22 20.48 19.14
CA GLU A 25 12.36 19.30 19.27
C GLU A 25 11.92 18.86 17.86
N VAL A 26 11.95 17.54 17.61
CA VAL A 26 11.47 16.99 16.34
C VAL A 26 9.94 16.92 16.32
N LEU A 27 9.31 16.67 17.47
CA LEU A 27 7.87 16.64 17.60
C LEU A 27 7.30 18.06 17.47
N SER A 28 6.87 18.43 16.28
CA SER A 28 6.32 19.75 15.99
C SER A 28 5.45 19.74 14.75
N ASP A 29 4.37 20.53 14.77
CA ASP A 29 3.77 21.01 13.53
C ASP A 29 4.68 22.10 12.96
N ILE A 30 5.22 21.86 11.75
CA ILE A 30 6.11 22.80 11.08
C ILE A 30 5.49 24.20 10.98
N ARG A 31 4.16 24.31 10.89
CA ARG A 31 3.45 25.60 10.75
C ARG A 31 3.52 26.46 12.00
N ASP A 32 3.61 25.85 13.17
CA ASP A 32 3.69 26.57 14.44
C ASP A 32 5.08 27.19 14.65
N ILE A 33 6.11 26.63 14.00
CA ILE A 33 7.51 27.00 14.20
C ILE A 33 8.23 27.43 12.92
N ILE A 34 7.50 27.61 11.81
CA ILE A 34 8.07 27.85 10.48
C ILE A 34 8.98 29.10 10.44
N ASP A 35 8.67 30.09 11.27
CA ASP A 35 9.43 31.32 11.39
C ASP A 35 10.72 31.17 12.21
N ASP A 36 10.83 30.12 13.02
CA ASP A 36 12.00 29.83 13.85
C ASP A 36 12.97 28.83 13.19
N VAL A 37 12.59 28.25 12.05
CA VAL A 37 13.43 27.31 11.30
C VAL A 37 14.77 27.99 10.95
N PRO A 38 15.92 27.35 11.26
CA PRO A 38 17.24 27.93 11.00
C PRO A 38 17.59 27.91 9.50
N SER A 39 18.56 28.72 9.10
CA SER A 39 19.08 28.68 7.73
C SER A 39 19.67 27.31 7.38
N MET A 40 19.49 26.89 6.14
CA MET A 40 19.89 25.59 5.63
C MET A 40 20.35 25.67 4.18
N ASP A 41 21.25 24.77 3.78
CA ASP A 41 21.66 24.63 2.38
C ASP A 41 20.70 23.73 1.58
N ILE A 42 20.04 22.77 2.25
CA ILE A 42 19.19 21.78 1.62
C ILE A 42 17.89 21.64 2.41
N ILE A 43 16.75 21.72 1.71
CA ILE A 43 15.45 21.29 2.23
C ILE A 43 15.18 19.87 1.72
N CYS A 44 14.94 18.92 2.63
CA CYS A 44 14.47 17.59 2.28
C CYS A 44 13.02 17.42 2.76
N ALA A 45 12.10 17.02 1.88
CA ALA A 45 10.69 16.85 2.26
C ALA A 45 9.96 15.75 1.48
N GLY A 46 9.49 14.72 2.18
CA GLY A 46 8.50 13.76 1.69
C GLY A 46 7.10 14.20 2.15
N PHE A 47 6.49 15.14 1.41
CA PHE A 47 5.23 15.77 1.83
C PHE A 47 4.01 14.91 1.45
N PRO A 48 2.91 14.94 2.23
CA PRO A 48 1.72 14.17 1.92
C PRO A 48 1.09 14.61 0.59
N CYS A 49 0.58 13.64 -0.18
CA CYS A 49 -0.14 13.90 -1.42
C CYS A 49 -1.52 14.51 -1.11
N GLN A 50 -1.62 15.85 -1.08
CA GLN A 50 -2.86 16.58 -0.87
C GLN A 50 -3.40 17.10 -2.22
N PRO A 51 -4.73 17.03 -2.47
CA PRO A 51 -5.30 17.65 -3.66
C PRO A 51 -5.19 19.18 -3.55
N PHE A 52 -4.62 19.83 -4.57
CA PHE A 52 -4.62 21.30 -4.66
C PHE A 52 -6.04 21.85 -4.87
N SER A 53 -6.32 23.05 -4.35
CA SER A 53 -7.67 23.61 -4.39
C SER A 53 -8.10 23.91 -5.84
N LYS A 54 -9.33 23.53 -6.22
CA LYS A 54 -9.95 23.87 -7.52
C LYS A 54 -10.58 25.27 -7.50
N SER A 55 -9.90 26.24 -6.89
CA SER A 55 -10.38 27.62 -6.81
C SER A 55 -10.26 28.25 -8.20
N GLY A 56 -11.40 28.35 -8.88
CA GLY A 56 -11.50 28.62 -10.31
C GLY A 56 -11.01 29.99 -10.78
N GLY A 57 -10.63 30.02 -12.05
CA GLY A 57 -10.87 31.14 -12.96
C GLY A 57 -9.90 32.32 -12.94
N GLN A 58 -9.44 32.83 -11.79
CA GLN A 58 -8.68 34.10 -11.76
C GLN A 58 -7.68 34.27 -10.58
N ALA A 59 -7.38 33.22 -9.80
CA ALA A 59 -6.43 33.30 -8.69
C ALA A 59 -5.06 32.66 -9.06
N GLY A 60 -3.95 33.32 -8.71
CA GLY A 60 -2.58 32.88 -9.05
C GLY A 60 -2.15 31.56 -8.39
N PHE A 61 -0.97 31.05 -8.77
CA PHE A 61 -0.43 29.75 -8.32
C PHE A 61 -0.30 29.62 -6.79
N GLU A 62 -0.05 30.72 -6.08
CA GLU A 62 -0.01 30.75 -4.61
C GLU A 62 -1.34 30.34 -3.97
N ASP A 63 -2.49 30.68 -4.58
CA ASP A 63 -3.80 30.39 -4.00
C ASP A 63 -4.19 28.91 -4.17
N GLN A 64 -3.57 28.21 -5.12
CA GLN A 64 -3.83 26.78 -5.38
C GLN A 64 -3.11 25.87 -4.38
N THR A 65 -1.97 26.31 -3.85
CA THR A 65 -1.13 25.55 -2.90
C THR A 65 -1.37 25.94 -1.44
N ARG A 66 -2.02 27.09 -1.20
CA ARG A 66 -2.31 27.62 0.14
C ARG A 66 -2.98 26.59 1.04
N GLY A 67 -2.42 26.38 2.24
CA GLY A 67 -2.90 25.40 3.22
C GLY A 67 -2.35 23.98 3.04
N THR A 68 -1.52 23.73 2.01
CA THR A 68 -0.79 22.47 1.83
C THR A 68 0.63 22.55 2.37
N LEU A 69 1.23 21.41 2.72
CA LEU A 69 2.65 21.38 3.15
C LEU A 69 3.62 21.78 2.03
N PHE A 70 3.22 21.68 0.75
CA PHE A 70 4.02 22.18 -0.36
C PHE A 70 4.15 23.71 -0.35
N HIS A 71 3.09 24.42 0.06
CA HIS A 71 3.15 25.87 0.26
C HIS A 71 4.12 26.23 1.39
N ASP A 72 4.11 25.46 2.49
CA ASP A 72 5.02 25.67 3.62
C ASP A 72 6.49 25.45 3.22
N ILE A 73 6.77 24.49 2.34
CA ILE A 73 8.09 24.29 1.71
C ILE A 73 8.48 25.51 0.86
N CYS A 74 7.57 26.03 0.04
CA CYS A 74 7.82 27.21 -0.78
C CYS A 74 8.14 28.45 0.08
N TYR A 75 7.40 28.65 1.18
CA TYR A 75 7.66 29.72 2.13
C TYR A 75 9.08 29.64 2.73
N LEU A 76 9.50 28.44 3.16
CA LEU A 76 10.87 28.24 3.66
C LEU A 76 11.91 28.50 2.56
N ALA A 77 11.63 28.11 1.32
CA ALA A 77 12.52 28.35 0.19
C ALA A 77 12.64 29.85 -0.14
N GLU A 78 11.56 30.62 -0.05
CA GLU A 78 11.57 32.09 -0.19
C GLU A 78 12.39 32.75 0.91
N LYS A 79 12.12 32.36 2.16
CA LYS A 79 12.75 32.94 3.35
C LYS A 79 14.26 32.67 3.42
N HIS A 80 14.67 31.43 3.16
CA HIS A 80 16.04 30.99 3.39
C HIS A 80 16.86 30.83 2.12
N SER A 81 16.23 30.77 0.94
CA SER A 81 16.88 30.58 -0.35
C SER A 81 17.92 29.44 -0.33
N PRO A 82 17.56 28.21 0.07
CA PRO A 82 18.49 27.08 0.12
C PRO A 82 19.14 26.83 -1.24
N ALA A 83 20.29 26.17 -1.24
CA ALA A 83 20.94 25.76 -2.49
C ALA A 83 20.11 24.69 -3.24
N VAL A 84 19.47 23.77 -2.49
CA VAL A 84 18.74 22.64 -3.05
C VAL A 84 17.42 22.39 -2.29
N MET A 85 16.36 22.05 -3.02
CA MET A 85 15.20 21.36 -2.46
C MET A 85 15.14 19.94 -3.03
N PHE A 86 15.12 18.94 -2.17
CA PHE A 86 14.98 17.53 -2.52
C PHE A 86 13.66 16.98 -2.00
N LEU A 87 12.71 16.76 -2.91
CA LEU A 87 11.33 16.43 -2.58
C LEU A 87 10.98 15.01 -3.05
N GLU A 88 10.14 14.31 -2.29
CA GLU A 88 9.65 12.96 -2.61
C GLU A 88 8.12 12.91 -2.56
N ASN A 89 7.52 12.10 -3.44
CA ASN A 89 6.10 11.76 -3.36
C ASN A 89 5.76 10.41 -4.04
N VAL A 90 4.49 10.00 -3.97
CA VAL A 90 3.98 8.85 -4.73
C VAL A 90 3.97 9.14 -6.24
N PRO A 91 4.20 8.12 -7.10
CA PRO A 91 4.31 8.32 -8.55
C PRO A 91 3.02 8.85 -9.18
N ASN A 92 1.86 8.60 -8.57
CA ASN A 92 0.57 9.09 -9.06
C ASN A 92 0.48 10.61 -9.05
N LEU A 93 1.31 11.33 -8.27
CA LEU A 93 1.34 12.78 -8.26
C LEU A 93 1.57 13.36 -9.67
N VAL A 94 2.40 12.71 -10.48
CA VAL A 94 2.74 13.14 -11.85
C VAL A 94 1.51 13.17 -12.76
N ASN A 95 0.59 12.22 -12.60
CA ASN A 95 -0.61 12.09 -13.44
C ASN A 95 -1.89 12.60 -12.76
N HIS A 96 -1.79 13.12 -11.54
CA HIS A 96 -2.93 13.56 -10.76
C HIS A 96 -3.61 14.76 -11.44
N ASP A 97 -4.96 14.74 -11.49
CA ASP A 97 -5.78 15.75 -12.18
C ASP A 97 -5.30 16.00 -13.63
N GLY A 98 -4.92 14.93 -14.35
CA GLY A 98 -4.44 15.03 -15.73
C GLY A 98 -3.04 15.65 -15.87
N GLY A 99 -2.27 15.71 -14.78
CA GLY A 99 -0.94 16.32 -14.72
C GLY A 99 -0.92 17.77 -14.23
N ASN A 100 -2.09 18.40 -14.02
CA ASN A 100 -2.19 19.79 -13.56
C ASN A 100 -1.47 20.01 -12.23
N THR A 101 -1.69 19.11 -11.27
CA THR A 101 -1.09 19.19 -9.92
C THR A 101 0.44 19.25 -9.99
N PHE A 102 1.06 18.36 -10.78
CA PHE A 102 2.50 18.34 -10.94
C PHE A 102 3.01 19.57 -11.71
N GLY A 103 2.26 20.05 -12.70
CA GLY A 103 2.58 21.29 -13.42
C GLY A 103 2.57 22.54 -12.53
N VAL A 104 1.67 22.60 -11.54
CA VAL A 104 1.64 23.68 -10.54
C VAL A 104 2.89 23.64 -9.66
N ILE A 105 3.31 22.45 -9.22
CA ILE A 105 4.55 22.27 -8.43
C ILE A 105 5.75 22.76 -9.23
N GLU A 106 5.92 22.29 -10.47
CA GLU A 106 7.04 22.70 -11.32
C GLU A 106 7.04 24.22 -11.56
N SER A 107 5.88 24.79 -11.89
CA SER A 107 5.76 26.24 -12.13
C SER A 107 6.14 27.05 -10.90
N ARG A 108 5.64 26.66 -9.71
CA ARG A 108 5.96 27.37 -8.47
C ARG A 108 7.44 27.28 -8.11
N VAL A 109 8.06 26.10 -8.27
CA VAL A 109 9.51 25.96 -8.03
C VAL A 109 10.33 26.86 -8.97
N ARG A 110 9.93 26.95 -10.25
CA ARG A 110 10.60 27.83 -11.22
C ARG A 110 10.40 29.31 -10.90
N GLU A 111 9.22 29.71 -10.43
CA GLU A 111 8.96 31.10 -9.97
C GLU A 111 9.89 31.51 -8.82
N LEU A 112 10.29 30.56 -7.98
CA LEU A 112 11.24 30.78 -6.87
C LEU A 112 12.71 30.89 -7.32
N GLY A 113 13.00 30.73 -8.61
CA GLY A 113 14.36 30.78 -9.16
C GLY A 113 15.15 29.48 -8.98
N TYR A 114 14.50 28.33 -9.19
CA TYR A 114 15.13 27.02 -9.16
C TYR A 114 14.89 26.25 -10.46
N GLY A 115 15.93 25.57 -10.93
CA GLY A 115 15.81 24.49 -11.90
C GLY A 115 15.04 23.32 -11.29
N PHE A 116 14.37 22.54 -12.14
CA PHE A 116 13.50 21.45 -11.70
C PHE A 116 13.76 20.18 -12.52
N TRP A 117 14.21 19.12 -11.86
CA TRP A 117 14.41 17.79 -12.42
C TRP A 117 13.62 16.77 -11.63
N TRP A 118 13.03 15.79 -12.31
CA TRP A 118 12.32 14.72 -11.63
C TRP A 118 12.52 13.37 -12.31
N LYS A 119 12.40 12.29 -11.52
CA LYS A 119 12.42 10.92 -12.03
C LYS A 119 11.62 10.02 -11.11
N ILE A 120 10.94 9.04 -11.70
CA ILE A 120 10.31 7.96 -10.95
C ILE A 120 11.35 6.86 -10.76
N LEU A 121 11.68 6.56 -9.51
CA LEU A 121 12.69 5.56 -9.13
C LEU A 121 12.10 4.51 -8.19
N SER A 122 12.77 3.36 -8.11
CA SER A 122 12.43 2.30 -7.17
C SER A 122 13.69 1.62 -6.64
N PRO A 123 13.77 1.31 -5.32
CA PRO A 123 14.97 0.76 -4.69
C PRO A 123 15.53 -0.49 -5.37
N HIS A 124 14.66 -1.40 -5.84
CA HIS A 124 15.07 -2.61 -6.56
C HIS A 124 15.82 -2.38 -7.87
N LYS A 125 15.83 -1.16 -8.40
CA LYS A 125 16.64 -0.80 -9.56
C LYS A 125 17.97 -0.12 -9.20
N LEU A 126 18.23 0.04 -7.91
CA LEU A 126 19.39 0.72 -7.33
C LEU A 126 20.15 -0.19 -6.34
N GLY A 127 19.76 -1.45 -6.18
CA GLY A 127 20.46 -2.43 -5.35
C GLY A 127 19.76 -2.87 -4.06
N THR A 128 18.59 -2.32 -3.73
CA THR A 128 17.85 -2.67 -2.50
C THR A 128 16.68 -3.60 -2.82
N PRO A 129 16.49 -4.77 -2.15
CA PRO A 129 15.46 -5.76 -2.47
C PRO A 129 14.04 -5.34 -2.04
N GLN A 130 13.60 -4.15 -2.47
CA GLN A 130 12.28 -3.60 -2.19
C GLN A 130 11.66 -2.97 -3.43
N ILE A 131 10.40 -3.31 -3.72
CA ILE A 131 9.59 -2.59 -4.70
C ILE A 131 8.82 -1.46 -4.01
N ARG A 132 9.34 -0.24 -4.14
CA ARG A 132 8.71 0.99 -3.67
C ARG A 132 8.94 2.10 -4.69
N THR A 133 7.99 2.27 -5.60
CA THR A 133 8.09 3.31 -6.63
C THR A 133 7.72 4.67 -6.06
N ARG A 134 8.55 5.70 -6.31
CA ARG A 134 8.37 7.08 -5.87
C ARG A 134 8.83 8.05 -6.94
N VAL A 135 8.24 9.24 -6.97
CA VAL A 135 8.76 10.37 -7.74
C VAL A 135 9.68 11.19 -6.84
N TYR A 136 10.88 11.43 -7.34
CA TYR A 136 11.88 12.28 -6.70
C TYR A 136 12.01 13.55 -7.53
N MET A 137 12.01 14.70 -6.88
CA MET A 137 12.16 16.01 -7.48
C MET A 137 13.37 16.70 -6.88
N VAL A 138 14.33 17.05 -7.72
CA VAL A 138 15.55 17.76 -7.35
C VAL A 138 15.43 19.16 -7.91
N CYS A 139 15.47 20.16 -7.02
CA CYS A 139 15.38 21.56 -7.37
C CYS A 139 16.66 22.26 -6.96
N ILE A 140 17.37 22.88 -7.89
CA ILE A 140 18.67 23.53 -7.63
C ILE A 140 18.53 25.00 -7.96
N ARG A 141 18.98 25.88 -7.07
CA ARG A 141 18.87 27.33 -7.25
C ARG A 141 19.58 27.78 -8.53
N ASP A 142 18.95 28.65 -9.32
CA ASP A 142 19.36 28.94 -10.70
C ASP A 142 20.79 29.49 -10.82
N ASP A 143 21.22 30.29 -9.85
CA ASP A 143 22.57 30.85 -9.76
C ASP A 143 23.67 29.79 -9.54
N LEU A 144 23.30 28.58 -9.08
CA LEU A 144 24.22 27.47 -8.80
C LEU A 144 24.32 26.45 -9.94
N ILE A 145 23.39 26.47 -10.89
CA ILE A 145 23.35 25.51 -12.01
C ILE A 145 24.55 25.74 -12.94
N ALA A 146 24.88 27.00 -13.23
CA ALA A 146 25.93 27.38 -14.20
C ALA A 146 25.84 26.53 -15.49
N ASP A 147 26.92 25.84 -15.86
CA ASP A 147 26.99 24.95 -17.04
C ASP A 147 26.76 23.46 -16.70
N ARG A 148 26.27 23.14 -15.49
CA ARG A 148 26.11 21.76 -15.02
C ARG A 148 24.68 21.28 -15.23
N GLU A 149 24.52 20.13 -15.90
CA GLU A 149 23.25 19.41 -15.90
C GLU A 149 23.20 18.41 -14.75
N PHE A 150 22.10 18.43 -13.99
CA PHE A 150 21.81 17.41 -13.00
C PHE A 150 21.34 16.13 -13.70
N THR A 151 21.85 14.98 -13.25
CA THR A 151 21.40 13.66 -13.70
C THR A 151 21.07 12.78 -12.50
N PHE A 152 19.99 12.01 -12.63
CA PHE A 152 19.64 11.00 -11.63
C PHE A 152 20.56 9.78 -11.75
N PRO A 153 20.70 8.97 -10.68
CA PRO A 153 21.40 7.70 -10.74
C PRO A 153 20.91 6.81 -11.89
N GLU A 154 21.85 6.07 -12.48
CA GLU A 154 21.55 5.04 -13.48
C GLU A 154 20.83 3.87 -12.80
N GLU A 155 19.73 3.41 -13.41
CA GLU A 155 18.99 2.24 -12.95
C GLU A 155 19.58 0.99 -13.60
N SER A 156 19.77 -0.08 -12.83
CA SER A 156 20.12 -1.40 -13.37
C SER A 156 19.06 -2.43 -12.99
N VAL A 157 18.80 -3.36 -13.91
CA VAL A 157 17.94 -4.53 -13.66
C VAL A 157 18.75 -5.78 -13.31
N ASP A 158 20.08 -5.69 -13.41
CA ASP A 158 21.01 -6.83 -13.22
C ASP A 158 21.50 -6.95 -11.77
N HIS A 159 20.89 -6.25 -10.83
CA HIS A 159 21.17 -6.47 -9.43
C HIS A 159 20.72 -7.88 -9.04
N GLU A 160 21.65 -8.73 -8.61
CA GLU A 160 21.32 -9.98 -7.91
C GLU A 160 20.77 -9.61 -6.52
N LEU A 161 19.48 -9.31 -6.47
CA LEU A 161 18.77 -8.97 -5.24
C LEU A 161 18.30 -10.24 -4.55
N ASP A 162 18.71 -10.40 -3.29
CA ASP A 162 18.19 -11.43 -2.41
C ASP A 162 17.60 -10.77 -1.17
N VAL A 163 16.33 -11.05 -0.87
CA VAL A 163 15.67 -10.59 0.36
C VAL A 163 16.39 -11.07 1.61
N LYS A 164 17.15 -12.17 1.54
CA LYS A 164 17.97 -12.66 2.66
C LYS A 164 19.11 -11.69 3.03
N SER A 165 19.54 -10.82 2.12
CA SER A 165 20.61 -9.85 2.38
C SER A 165 20.27 -8.84 3.49
N VAL A 166 18.99 -8.59 3.73
CA VAL A 166 18.53 -7.66 4.78
C VAL A 166 18.14 -8.36 6.08
N LEU A 167 18.06 -9.70 6.07
CA LEU A 167 17.58 -10.50 7.20
C LEU A 167 18.72 -10.86 8.15
N ASP A 168 18.42 -10.78 9.44
CA ASP A 168 19.29 -11.28 10.50
C ASP A 168 19.12 -12.80 10.67
N GLY A 169 20.24 -13.47 10.96
CA GLY A 169 20.26 -14.93 11.16
C GLY A 169 19.53 -15.39 12.42
N GLU A 170 19.67 -14.65 13.52
CA GLU A 170 18.99 -14.87 14.79
C GLU A 170 18.32 -13.57 15.25
N VAL A 171 17.10 -13.68 15.74
CA VAL A 171 16.31 -12.56 16.28
C VAL A 171 15.59 -13.01 17.54
N ASP A 172 15.06 -12.04 18.31
CA ASP A 172 14.28 -12.31 19.50
C ASP A 172 13.00 -13.12 19.20
N GLU A 173 12.57 -13.96 20.13
CA GLU A 173 11.37 -14.80 20.02
C GLU A 173 10.09 -13.96 19.87
N GLU A 174 10.08 -12.70 20.31
CA GLU A 174 8.94 -11.77 20.16
C GLU A 174 8.51 -11.57 18.69
N TYR A 175 9.41 -11.77 17.73
CA TYR A 175 9.10 -11.65 16.30
C TYR A 175 8.49 -12.91 15.71
N GLY A 176 8.41 -14.01 16.46
CA GLY A 176 7.71 -15.22 16.07
C GLY A 176 6.24 -14.95 15.73
N ILE A 177 5.67 -15.81 14.87
CA ILE A 177 4.23 -15.79 14.58
C ILE A 177 3.47 -16.56 15.67
N SER A 178 2.22 -16.17 15.92
CA SER A 178 1.39 -16.86 16.92
C SER A 178 0.93 -18.25 16.44
N ASP A 179 0.41 -19.07 17.37
CA ASP A 179 -0.20 -20.36 17.04
C ASP A 179 -1.42 -20.19 16.12
N GLU A 180 -2.18 -19.12 16.32
CA GLU A 180 -3.35 -18.80 15.50
C GLU A 180 -2.95 -18.39 14.07
N GLU A 181 -1.90 -17.56 13.95
CA GLU A 181 -1.34 -17.20 12.66
C GLU A 181 -0.78 -18.43 11.93
N THR A 182 -0.09 -19.30 12.65
CA THR A 182 0.43 -20.57 12.13
C THR A 182 -0.71 -21.44 11.63
N LEU A 183 -1.81 -21.56 12.37
CA LEU A 183 -3.00 -22.31 11.95
C LEU A 183 -3.54 -21.79 10.62
N TRP A 184 -3.72 -20.47 10.47
CA TRP A 184 -4.22 -19.89 9.23
C TRP A 184 -3.27 -20.07 8.05
N ILE A 185 -1.96 -20.00 8.29
CA ILE A 185 -0.95 -20.20 7.26
C ILE A 185 -0.92 -21.67 6.82
N GLU A 186 -0.92 -22.62 7.76
CA GLU A 186 -0.98 -24.07 7.47
C GLU A 186 -2.29 -24.44 6.74
N MET A 187 -3.41 -23.84 7.12
CA MET A 187 -4.70 -24.00 6.44
C MET A 187 -4.58 -23.66 4.95
N TRP A 188 -4.04 -22.49 4.62
CA TRP A 188 -3.85 -22.10 3.23
C TRP A 188 -2.71 -22.84 2.53
N ASP A 189 -1.69 -23.28 3.27
CA ASP A 189 -0.58 -24.06 2.72
C ASP A 189 -1.05 -25.45 2.28
N ASP A 190 -1.90 -26.09 3.07
CA ASP A 190 -2.61 -27.33 2.71
C ASP A 190 -3.49 -27.12 1.47
N PHE A 191 -4.18 -25.97 1.36
CA PHE A 191 -4.94 -25.61 0.17
C PHE A 191 -4.05 -25.56 -1.07
N LEU A 192 -2.93 -24.82 -1.03
CA LEU A 192 -2.02 -24.64 -2.16
C LEU A 192 -1.40 -25.93 -2.68
N LYS A 193 -1.01 -26.82 -1.76
CA LYS A 193 -0.37 -28.10 -2.10
C LYS A 193 -1.33 -29.04 -2.84
N ASN A 194 -2.62 -28.93 -2.60
CA ASN A 194 -3.62 -29.90 -3.04
C ASN A 194 -4.64 -29.37 -4.04
N VAL A 195 -4.82 -28.05 -4.16
CA VAL A 195 -5.69 -27.44 -5.19
C VAL A 195 -5.01 -27.45 -6.55
N ASN A 196 -5.76 -27.69 -7.63
CA ASN A 196 -5.27 -27.53 -8.99
C ASN A 196 -3.94 -28.24 -9.25
N THR A 197 -3.67 -29.44 -8.70
CA THR A 197 -2.34 -30.08 -8.74
C THR A 197 -1.77 -30.28 -10.16
N GLN A 198 -2.62 -30.26 -11.17
CA GLN A 198 -2.27 -30.42 -12.58
C GLN A 198 -2.19 -29.09 -13.35
N THR A 199 -2.56 -27.97 -12.74
CA THR A 199 -2.65 -26.65 -13.39
C THR A 199 -2.01 -25.55 -12.55
N LYS A 200 -2.03 -24.31 -13.06
CA LYS A 200 -1.50 -23.16 -12.32
C LYS A 200 -2.46 -22.74 -11.22
N LEU A 201 -1.90 -22.29 -10.10
CA LEU A 201 -2.67 -21.65 -9.04
C LEU A 201 -3.37 -20.39 -9.56
N PRO A 202 -4.59 -20.08 -9.08
CA PRO A 202 -5.29 -18.87 -9.47
C PRO A 202 -4.53 -17.63 -9.00
N GLY A 203 -4.34 -16.66 -9.90
CA GLY A 203 -3.73 -15.36 -9.58
C GLY A 203 -4.73 -14.29 -9.11
N HIS A 204 -6.02 -14.63 -9.01
CA HIS A 204 -7.05 -13.75 -8.47
C HIS A 204 -7.26 -14.05 -6.97
N PRO A 205 -7.86 -13.12 -6.21
CA PRO A 205 -8.24 -13.38 -4.83
C PRO A 205 -9.16 -14.60 -4.70
N ILE A 206 -8.85 -15.44 -3.72
CA ILE A 206 -9.62 -16.60 -3.32
C ILE A 206 -10.44 -16.22 -2.08
N TRP A 207 -11.75 -16.43 -2.12
CA TRP A 207 -12.68 -16.13 -1.05
C TRP A 207 -13.47 -17.40 -0.72
N ALA A 208 -13.14 -18.03 0.41
CA ALA A 208 -13.74 -19.32 0.77
C ALA A 208 -15.26 -19.24 0.95
N ASP A 209 -15.78 -18.10 1.41
CA ASP A 209 -17.22 -17.86 1.59
C ASP A 209 -18.02 -17.95 0.27
N PHE A 210 -17.35 -17.86 -0.89
CA PHE A 210 -17.97 -17.93 -2.20
C PHE A 210 -17.67 -19.23 -2.96
N PHE A 211 -17.17 -20.26 -2.27
CA PHE A 211 -17.06 -21.60 -2.85
C PHE A 211 -18.43 -22.26 -2.99
N LEU A 212 -19.23 -22.18 -1.92
CA LEU A 212 -20.56 -22.77 -1.84
C LEU A 212 -21.59 -21.70 -2.24
N GLY A 213 -22.19 -21.86 -3.41
CA GLY A 213 -23.22 -20.94 -3.91
C GLY A 213 -23.64 -21.27 -5.35
N CYS A 214 -24.94 -21.32 -5.59
CA CYS A 214 -25.54 -21.57 -6.90
C CYS A 214 -26.44 -20.43 -7.37
N GLU A 215 -26.72 -19.46 -6.51
CA GLU A 215 -27.52 -18.27 -6.77
C GLU A 215 -26.94 -17.48 -7.95
N PRO A 216 -27.77 -17.09 -8.93
CA PRO A 216 -27.28 -16.36 -10.09
C PRO A 216 -26.71 -15.01 -9.64
N LEU A 217 -25.59 -14.60 -10.27
CA LEU A 217 -25.03 -13.28 -9.99
C LEU A 217 -25.96 -12.19 -10.51
N PRO A 218 -26.07 -11.04 -9.82
CA PRO A 218 -27.06 -10.02 -10.15
C PRO A 218 -26.88 -9.40 -11.54
N GLY A 219 -25.67 -9.46 -12.11
CA GLY A 219 -25.36 -8.83 -13.40
C GLY A 219 -25.26 -7.31 -13.27
N ASN A 220 -25.54 -6.59 -14.34
CA ASN A 220 -25.53 -5.13 -14.30
C ASN A 220 -26.79 -4.62 -13.60
N LEU A 221 -26.66 -4.36 -12.29
CA LEU A 221 -27.74 -3.86 -11.45
C LEU A 221 -28.36 -2.54 -11.97
N GLN A 222 -27.55 -1.67 -12.58
CA GLN A 222 -28.01 -0.37 -13.10
C GLN A 222 -28.92 -0.50 -14.33
N SER A 223 -28.98 -1.70 -14.92
CA SER A 223 -29.84 -2.01 -16.07
C SER A 223 -31.11 -2.77 -15.70
N LEU A 224 -31.27 -3.16 -14.43
CA LEU A 224 -32.43 -3.89 -13.96
C LEU A 224 -33.53 -2.92 -13.52
N PRO A 225 -34.81 -3.21 -13.83
CA PRO A 225 -35.92 -2.48 -13.24
C PRO A 225 -36.03 -2.78 -11.73
N LEU A 226 -36.69 -1.90 -10.97
CA LEU A 226 -36.91 -2.02 -9.53
C LEU A 226 -37.35 -3.43 -9.06
N GLU A 227 -38.30 -4.07 -9.74
CA GLU A 227 -38.77 -5.43 -9.39
C GLU A 227 -37.64 -6.46 -9.53
N GLY A 228 -36.83 -6.36 -10.60
CA GLY A 228 -35.66 -7.20 -10.78
C GLY A 228 -34.57 -6.95 -9.72
N LEU A 229 -34.43 -5.71 -9.23
CA LEU A 229 -33.53 -5.40 -8.12
C LEU A 229 -33.98 -6.04 -6.81
N ARG A 230 -35.29 -6.04 -6.53
CA ARG A 230 -35.89 -6.68 -5.34
C ARG A 230 -35.74 -8.20 -5.37
N ASP A 231 -35.95 -8.82 -6.54
CA ASP A 231 -35.69 -10.24 -6.74
C ASP A 231 -34.22 -10.58 -6.43
N ARG A 232 -33.28 -9.78 -6.95
CA ARG A 232 -31.85 -9.99 -6.71
C ARG A 232 -31.43 -9.73 -5.26
N ALA A 233 -31.99 -8.72 -4.62
CA ALA A 233 -31.76 -8.47 -3.20
C ALA A 233 -32.22 -9.68 -2.36
N SER A 234 -33.40 -10.23 -2.66
CA SER A 234 -33.95 -11.40 -1.99
C SER A 234 -33.09 -12.66 -2.21
N GLU A 235 -32.67 -12.92 -3.45
CA GLU A 235 -31.76 -14.03 -3.79
C GLU A 235 -30.43 -13.98 -3.03
N TRP A 236 -29.95 -12.77 -2.71
CA TRP A 236 -28.69 -12.52 -2.02
C TRP A 236 -28.85 -12.26 -0.52
N GLY A 237 -30.06 -12.44 0.03
CA GLY A 237 -30.34 -12.25 1.45
C GLY A 237 -30.10 -10.82 1.95
N VAL A 238 -30.31 -9.84 1.07
CA VAL A 238 -30.20 -8.41 1.38
C VAL A 238 -31.57 -7.93 1.85
N ASP A 239 -31.63 -7.40 3.06
CA ASP A 239 -32.86 -6.77 3.56
C ASP A 239 -33.11 -5.43 2.87
N PHE A 240 -34.37 -5.19 2.47
CA PHE A 240 -34.83 -3.95 1.85
C PHE A 240 -36.28 -3.64 2.24
N ASP A 241 -36.61 -2.35 2.20
CA ASP A 241 -37.94 -1.83 2.52
C ASP A 241 -38.76 -1.64 1.22
N GLU A 242 -40.10 -1.66 1.33
CA GLU A 242 -40.97 -1.45 0.16
C GLU A 242 -40.82 -0.06 -0.47
N ASP A 243 -40.32 0.92 0.29
CA ASP A 243 -40.10 2.29 -0.15
C ASP A 243 -38.68 2.54 -0.69
N ASP A 244 -37.80 1.53 -0.67
CA ASP A 244 -36.44 1.67 -1.20
C ASP A 244 -36.45 1.96 -2.71
N GLU A 245 -35.78 3.04 -3.09
CA GLU A 245 -35.56 3.44 -4.47
C GLU A 245 -34.46 2.59 -5.14
N GLU A 246 -34.38 2.62 -6.48
CA GLU A 246 -33.43 1.80 -7.25
C GLU A 246 -31.97 2.01 -6.82
N GLU A 247 -31.55 3.27 -6.60
CA GLU A 247 -30.18 3.58 -6.16
C GLU A 247 -29.88 2.99 -4.77
N GLU A 248 -30.87 2.99 -3.88
CA GLU A 248 -30.72 2.44 -2.53
C GLU A 248 -30.62 0.92 -2.56
N LEU A 249 -31.45 0.23 -3.37
CA LEU A 249 -31.35 -1.21 -3.58
C LEU A 249 -30.00 -1.60 -4.20
N VAL A 250 -29.55 -0.89 -5.24
CA VAL A 250 -28.23 -1.12 -5.85
C VAL A 250 -27.12 -0.97 -4.81
N ARG A 251 -27.21 0.05 -3.95
CA ARG A 251 -26.26 0.27 -2.85
C ARG A 251 -26.33 -0.82 -1.80
N LYS A 252 -27.52 -1.28 -1.42
CA LYS A 252 -27.74 -2.36 -0.45
C LYS A 252 -27.20 -3.70 -0.97
N ILE A 253 -27.42 -4.03 -2.24
CA ILE A 253 -26.89 -5.24 -2.89
C ILE A 253 -25.36 -5.23 -2.97
N ASN A 254 -24.73 -4.06 -3.19
CA ASN A 254 -23.29 -3.85 -3.06
C ASN A 254 -22.39 -4.89 -3.78
N LEU A 255 -22.75 -5.20 -5.03
CA LEU A 255 -22.08 -6.19 -5.89
C LEU A 255 -21.70 -5.61 -7.26
N PRO A 256 -20.66 -4.78 -7.33
CA PRO A 256 -20.15 -4.27 -8.61
C PRO A 256 -19.59 -5.40 -9.49
N ASP A 257 -19.50 -5.16 -10.79
CA ASP A 257 -19.10 -6.17 -11.80
C ASP A 257 -17.78 -6.87 -11.48
N TRP A 258 -16.79 -6.13 -10.97
CA TRP A 258 -15.49 -6.68 -10.58
C TRP A 258 -15.61 -7.68 -9.41
N LYS A 259 -16.50 -7.43 -8.45
CA LYS A 259 -16.73 -8.32 -7.30
C LYS A 259 -17.48 -9.57 -7.75
N GLN A 260 -18.47 -9.40 -8.63
CA GLN A 260 -19.15 -10.53 -9.25
C GLN A 260 -18.18 -11.41 -10.06
N ASP A 261 -17.22 -10.83 -10.76
CA ASP A 261 -16.19 -11.57 -11.50
C ASP A 261 -15.33 -12.44 -10.56
N PHE A 262 -14.92 -11.92 -9.40
CA PHE A 262 -14.24 -12.72 -8.39
C PHE A 262 -15.10 -13.87 -7.87
N ILE A 263 -16.39 -13.64 -7.65
CA ILE A 263 -17.31 -14.71 -7.22
C ILE A 263 -17.42 -15.81 -8.30
N ARG A 264 -17.56 -15.44 -9.59
CA ARG A 264 -17.56 -16.41 -10.71
C ARG A 264 -16.30 -17.27 -10.70
N LYS A 265 -15.15 -16.63 -10.54
CA LYS A 265 -13.85 -17.29 -10.54
C LYS A 265 -13.69 -18.25 -9.35
N ASN A 266 -14.13 -17.84 -8.16
CA ASN A 266 -14.11 -18.69 -6.96
C ASN A 266 -15.05 -19.90 -7.06
N ARG A 267 -16.29 -19.71 -7.55
CA ARG A 267 -17.21 -20.83 -7.81
C ARG A 267 -16.70 -21.76 -8.91
N LYS A 268 -15.99 -21.24 -9.91
CA LYS A 268 -15.32 -22.06 -10.92
C LYS A 268 -14.20 -22.89 -10.29
N LEU A 269 -13.33 -22.27 -9.51
CA LEU A 269 -12.25 -22.96 -8.78
C LEU A 269 -12.82 -24.08 -7.90
N TYR A 270 -13.91 -23.80 -7.19
CA TYR A 270 -14.63 -24.78 -6.38
C TYR A 270 -15.13 -25.96 -7.23
N ARG A 271 -15.88 -25.71 -8.30
CA ARG A 271 -16.41 -26.78 -9.18
C ARG A 271 -15.32 -27.67 -9.78
N GLU A 272 -14.14 -27.11 -10.06
CA GLU A 272 -13.01 -27.86 -10.61
C GLU A 272 -12.25 -28.69 -9.55
N ASN A 273 -12.48 -28.43 -8.25
CA ASN A 273 -11.73 -29.04 -7.14
C ASN A 273 -12.62 -29.45 -5.95
N SER A 274 -13.93 -29.64 -6.15
CA SER A 274 -14.90 -29.72 -5.05
C SER A 274 -14.60 -30.86 -4.08
N GLU A 275 -14.20 -32.03 -4.60
CA GLU A 275 -13.87 -33.19 -3.77
C GLU A 275 -12.74 -32.90 -2.77
N PHE A 276 -11.75 -32.10 -3.16
CA PHE A 276 -10.69 -31.64 -2.27
C PHE A 276 -11.17 -30.52 -1.36
N ILE A 277 -11.83 -29.51 -1.93
CA ILE A 277 -12.22 -28.30 -1.19
C ILE A 277 -13.23 -28.64 -0.09
N ASP A 278 -14.16 -29.55 -0.33
CA ASP A 278 -15.12 -30.00 0.69
C ASP A 278 -14.41 -30.63 1.90
N ARG A 279 -13.42 -31.51 1.64
CA ARG A 279 -12.60 -32.09 2.71
C ARG A 279 -11.78 -31.05 3.44
N TRP A 280 -11.24 -30.07 2.71
CA TRP A 280 -10.45 -28.98 3.28
C TRP A 280 -11.30 -28.05 4.16
N LEU A 281 -12.51 -27.69 3.70
CA LEU A 281 -13.47 -26.87 4.45
C LEU A 281 -13.82 -27.51 5.80
N VAL A 282 -14.09 -28.82 5.81
CA VAL A 282 -14.40 -29.59 7.03
C VAL A 282 -13.16 -29.75 7.91
N LYS A 283 -12.01 -30.14 7.34
CA LYS A 283 -10.75 -30.34 8.09
C LYS A 283 -10.36 -29.10 8.89
N TRP A 284 -10.48 -27.93 8.27
CA TRP A 284 -10.05 -26.65 8.85
C TRP A 284 -11.20 -25.81 9.41
N LYS A 285 -12.43 -26.33 9.39
CA LYS A 285 -13.63 -25.66 9.91
C LYS A 285 -13.82 -24.24 9.36
N VAL A 286 -13.51 -24.05 8.08
CA VAL A 286 -13.32 -22.71 7.48
C VAL A 286 -14.60 -21.89 7.49
N LEU A 287 -15.74 -22.55 7.29
CA LEU A 287 -17.07 -21.93 7.23
C LEU A 287 -17.92 -22.29 8.45
N GLU A 288 -17.35 -22.93 9.47
CA GLU A 288 -18.06 -23.27 10.70
C GLU A 288 -18.04 -22.10 11.68
N ASP A 289 -19.08 -22.04 12.51
CA ASP A 289 -19.19 -21.14 13.65
C ASP A 289 -19.00 -21.95 14.95
N ASP A 290 -18.51 -21.31 16.00
CA ASP A 290 -18.36 -21.88 17.33
C ASP A 290 -19.71 -21.96 18.08
N GLU A 291 -19.68 -22.45 19.33
CA GLU A 291 -20.89 -22.60 20.15
C GLU A 291 -21.58 -21.27 20.47
N GLU A 292 -20.87 -20.15 20.37
CA GLU A 292 -21.38 -18.80 20.58
C GLU A 292 -21.90 -18.15 19.29
N GLY A 293 -21.79 -18.85 18.15
CA GLY A 293 -22.17 -18.36 16.83
C GLY A 293 -21.13 -17.45 16.19
N ASN A 294 -19.89 -17.43 16.68
CA ASN A 294 -18.80 -16.68 16.06
C ASN A 294 -18.05 -17.55 15.03
N PRO A 295 -17.61 -16.98 13.91
CA PRO A 295 -16.77 -17.69 12.94
C PRO A 295 -15.52 -18.33 13.56
N VAL A 296 -15.34 -19.65 13.41
CA VAL A 296 -14.12 -20.36 13.86
C VAL A 296 -12.88 -19.77 13.18
N ILE A 297 -12.98 -19.53 11.87
CA ILE A 297 -12.00 -18.75 11.10
C ILE A 297 -12.61 -17.39 10.78
N ILE A 298 -12.00 -16.32 11.26
CA ILE A 298 -12.50 -14.96 11.02
C ILE A 298 -12.52 -14.61 9.52
N LEU A 299 -13.49 -13.79 9.10
CA LEU A 299 -13.76 -13.48 7.68
C LEU A 299 -12.55 -12.96 6.89
N SER A 300 -11.65 -12.20 7.53
CA SER A 300 -10.44 -11.74 6.86
C SER A 300 -9.48 -12.90 6.55
N ARG A 301 -9.45 -13.96 7.36
CA ARG A 301 -8.55 -15.11 7.22
C ARG A 301 -9.10 -16.19 6.28
N ARG A 302 -10.37 -16.10 5.91
CA ARG A 302 -11.02 -16.85 4.82
C ARG A 302 -10.69 -16.34 3.42
N LYS A 303 -9.88 -15.28 3.32
CA LYS A 303 -9.47 -14.66 2.05
C LYS A 303 -7.97 -14.83 1.82
N PHE A 304 -7.62 -15.18 0.59
CA PHE A 304 -6.25 -15.52 0.23
C PHE A 304 -5.87 -15.00 -1.15
N GLU A 305 -4.61 -14.61 -1.34
CA GLU A 305 -4.12 -14.10 -2.62
C GLU A 305 -2.72 -14.60 -2.93
N TRP A 306 -2.60 -15.44 -3.96
CA TRP A 306 -1.34 -16.01 -4.41
C TRP A 306 -0.67 -15.14 -5.49
N GLN A 307 0.46 -14.53 -5.15
CA GLN A 307 1.30 -13.74 -6.06
C GLN A 307 2.75 -14.25 -6.10
N ALA A 308 2.98 -15.50 -5.67
CA ALA A 308 4.30 -16.13 -5.68
C ALA A 308 4.65 -16.84 -7.02
N GLY A 309 3.77 -16.77 -8.02
CA GLY A 309 4.00 -17.38 -9.33
C GLY A 309 3.87 -18.91 -9.32
N PRO A 310 4.30 -19.62 -10.38
CA PRO A 310 4.01 -21.05 -10.54
C PRO A 310 5.06 -21.98 -9.92
N ASP A 311 6.22 -21.47 -9.50
CA ASP A 311 7.39 -22.29 -9.12
C ASP A 311 7.36 -22.76 -7.66
N SER A 312 6.51 -22.14 -6.83
CA SER A 312 6.24 -22.53 -5.45
C SER A 312 4.79 -22.98 -5.29
N ARG A 313 4.55 -23.85 -4.30
CA ARG A 313 3.22 -24.19 -3.79
C ARG A 313 3.17 -24.20 -2.26
N SER A 314 4.09 -23.49 -1.61
CA SER A 314 4.10 -23.38 -0.16
C SER A 314 4.20 -21.94 0.30
N ASN A 315 3.38 -21.61 1.30
CA ASN A 315 3.44 -20.37 2.05
C ASN A 315 4.81 -20.21 2.72
N TRP A 316 5.36 -21.30 3.24
CA TRP A 316 6.62 -21.33 3.99
C TRP A 316 7.87 -21.11 3.13
N GLU A 317 7.74 -21.15 1.81
CA GLU A 317 8.85 -20.83 0.88
C GLU A 317 8.84 -19.35 0.45
N ASN A 318 7.88 -18.56 0.94
CA ASN A 318 7.56 -17.25 0.39
C ASN A 318 7.40 -16.17 1.47
N LEU A 319 7.31 -14.92 1.01
CA LEU A 319 6.97 -13.78 1.87
C LEU A 319 5.45 -13.67 1.98
N MET A 320 4.97 -13.45 3.19
CA MET A 320 3.54 -13.38 3.48
C MET A 320 3.19 -12.08 4.18
N GLN A 321 1.93 -11.68 4.11
CA GLN A 321 1.44 -10.50 4.80
C GLN A 321 -0.05 -10.66 5.10
N PHE A 322 -0.42 -10.57 6.37
CA PHE A 322 -1.83 -10.43 6.75
C PHE A 322 -2.31 -9.02 6.43
N ARG A 323 -3.48 -8.95 5.80
CA ARG A 323 -4.16 -7.70 5.44
C ARG A 323 -5.62 -7.78 5.89
N PRO A 324 -6.32 -6.64 6.00
CA PRO A 324 -7.78 -6.64 6.18
C PRO A 324 -8.49 -7.43 5.07
N SER A 325 -7.90 -7.49 3.87
CA SER A 325 -8.42 -8.21 2.71
C SER A 325 -8.05 -9.69 2.63
N GLY A 326 -7.20 -10.21 3.53
CA GLY A 326 -6.71 -11.59 3.47
C GLY A 326 -5.22 -11.78 3.65
N LEU A 327 -4.81 -13.05 3.61
CA LEU A 327 -3.40 -13.44 3.56
C LEU A 327 -2.90 -13.29 2.12
N ARG A 328 -1.91 -12.43 1.91
CA ARG A 328 -1.24 -12.26 0.61
C ARG A 328 0.14 -12.88 0.64
N VAL A 329 0.46 -13.64 -0.40
CA VAL A 329 1.75 -14.34 -0.53
C VAL A 329 2.48 -13.86 -1.78
N LYS A 330 3.76 -13.54 -1.64
CA LYS A 330 4.62 -13.02 -2.70
C LYS A 330 5.93 -13.78 -2.78
N ARG A 331 6.51 -13.77 -3.98
CA ARG A 331 7.85 -14.32 -4.22
C ARG A 331 8.89 -13.68 -3.28
N PRO A 332 9.89 -14.43 -2.82
CA PRO A 332 10.98 -13.92 -1.99
C PRO A 332 12.05 -13.16 -2.80
N ASN A 333 11.68 -12.50 -3.89
CA ASN A 333 12.63 -11.75 -4.72
C ASN A 333 12.76 -10.30 -4.26
N TYR A 334 11.70 -9.77 -3.65
CA TYR A 334 11.65 -8.40 -3.15
C TYR A 334 10.60 -8.29 -2.06
N PHE A 335 10.86 -7.41 -1.10
CA PHE A 335 9.83 -6.96 -0.18
C PHE A 335 8.87 -6.01 -0.91
N PRO A 336 7.55 -6.14 -0.68
CA PRO A 336 6.63 -5.08 -1.07
C PRO A 336 6.93 -3.80 -0.27
N ALA A 337 6.41 -2.66 -0.73
CA ALA A 337 6.39 -1.45 0.08
C ALA A 337 5.80 -1.75 1.47
N LEU A 338 6.58 -1.43 2.50
CA LEU A 338 6.19 -1.60 3.89
C LEU A 338 5.11 -0.56 4.22
N VAL A 339 4.02 -1.03 4.82
CA VAL A 339 2.99 -0.15 5.40
C VAL A 339 3.18 -0.23 6.90
N ALA A 340 3.40 0.91 7.54
CA ALA A 340 3.63 0.96 8.97
C ALA A 340 2.47 0.30 9.73
N ILE A 341 2.81 -0.42 10.80
CA ILE A 341 1.93 -0.85 11.90
C ILE A 341 1.00 -2.04 11.62
N THR A 342 0.38 -2.17 10.45
CA THR A 342 -0.75 -3.13 10.28
C THR A 342 -0.45 -4.34 9.42
N GLN A 343 0.66 -4.35 8.69
CA GLN A 343 0.94 -5.35 7.67
C GLN A 343 2.43 -5.73 7.67
N THR A 344 2.99 -6.09 8.82
CA THR A 344 4.39 -6.54 8.88
C THR A 344 4.56 -7.81 8.04
N PRO A 345 5.52 -7.86 7.10
CA PRO A 345 5.80 -9.07 6.34
C PRO A 345 6.30 -10.22 7.23
N ILE A 346 5.80 -11.42 6.95
CA ILE A 346 6.28 -12.67 7.52
C ILE A 346 7.23 -13.33 6.52
N VAL A 347 8.40 -13.74 7.01
CA VAL A 347 9.38 -14.53 6.26
C VAL A 347 9.06 -16.00 6.47
N GLY A 348 8.42 -16.64 5.49
CA GLY A 348 7.89 -17.99 5.65
C GLY A 348 8.91 -19.02 6.12
N TRP A 349 10.11 -19.04 5.52
CA TRP A 349 11.11 -20.06 5.85
C TRP A 349 11.76 -19.84 7.22
N LEU A 350 11.59 -18.65 7.82
CA LEU A 350 12.02 -18.34 9.18
C LEU A 350 10.88 -18.37 10.19
N ARG A 351 9.63 -18.52 9.74
CA ARG A 351 8.41 -18.54 10.57
C ARG A 351 8.31 -17.36 11.54
N ARG A 352 8.66 -16.17 11.06
CA ARG A 352 8.65 -14.94 11.87
C ARG A 352 8.35 -13.69 11.04
N ASN A 353 7.95 -12.64 11.72
CA ASN A 353 7.89 -11.29 11.18
C ASN A 353 9.31 -10.73 10.95
N ILE A 354 9.43 -9.77 10.02
CA ILE A 354 10.65 -8.97 9.91
C ILE A 354 10.77 -8.00 11.08
N THR A 355 12.00 -7.77 11.54
CA THR A 355 12.28 -6.86 12.66
C THR A 355 12.33 -5.40 12.21
N PRO A 356 12.19 -4.42 13.13
CA PRO A 356 12.39 -3.01 12.81
C PRO A 356 13.76 -2.70 12.18
N LYS A 357 14.82 -3.44 12.58
CA LYS A 357 16.17 -3.26 12.01
C LYS A 357 16.25 -3.77 10.58
N GLU A 358 15.65 -4.92 10.29
CA GLU A 358 15.56 -5.45 8.91
C GLU A 358 14.71 -4.53 8.02
N CYS A 359 13.61 -3.99 8.56
CA CYS A 359 12.83 -2.94 7.91
C CYS A 359 13.68 -1.70 7.60
N ALA A 360 14.51 -1.25 8.54
CA ALA A 360 15.37 -0.08 8.34
C ALA A 360 16.39 -0.31 7.21
N ARG A 361 17.02 -1.49 7.14
CA ARG A 361 17.93 -1.85 6.01
C ARG A 361 17.22 -1.83 4.66
N LEU A 362 15.92 -2.11 4.61
CA LEU A 362 15.11 -2.00 3.39
C LEU A 362 14.74 -0.57 3.00
N GLN A 363 14.89 0.38 3.93
CA GLN A 363 14.70 1.82 3.68
C GLN A 363 16.02 2.56 3.54
N ASP A 364 17.15 1.85 3.65
CA ASP A 364 18.48 2.39 3.36
C ASP A 364 18.64 2.47 1.83
N PHE A 365 18.97 3.66 1.33
CA PHE A 365 19.05 4.01 -0.10
C PHE A 365 20.45 4.49 -0.46
#